data_AF-A0A973SP02-F1
#
_entry.id   AF-A0A973SP02-F1
#
_cell.length_a   1.000
_cell.length_b   1.000
_cell.length_c   1.000
_cell.angle_alpha   90.00
_cell.angle_beta   90.00
_cell.angle_gamma   90.00
#
_symmetry.space_group_name_H-M   'P 1'
#
loop_
_entity.id
_entity.type
_entity.pdbx_description
1 polymer ?
#
loop_
_entity_poly.entity_id
_entity_poly.type
_entity_poly.pdbx_seq_one_letter_code
_entity_poly.pdbx_strand_id
1 'polypeptide(L)'
;FAHVAPGLESWLLPRQAEQFHLLDGVGQLGVLLLVGITGAHLDINLIRRQGATAAKVSGFGLVIPLVSGVGMGLLLPAALTGGKGQTVFALFLGVAMCVSAIPVIAKILLDMNLMHRDIGQLTLTAGMVDDVFGWLMLSIVSAMATSGLTAGSVGLSLAYVAGVLILAFVVGRPLARTAFRLASRSREETPTIATTVVLILLASAGTHALGLEAVFGAFVMGLVISAYGRPDRAKLAPLRTVVVGVLAPIFFATAGLRMDLTALARPEVLGFAVLILAVAIIGKFAGAFLGARTSRLGLWEALALGAGMNARGVVEVIVATVGLRLGVISTEVFTIIILVAVVTSVLAPPLLRLAMSRLETTEEEHERRAAHFEPALERVG
;
A
#
# COMPACT_ATOMS: atom_id res chain seq x y z
N PHE A 1 -11.28 17.98 16.79
CA PHE A 1 -11.51 19.33 16.24
C PHE A 1 -12.77 19.98 16.82
N ALA A 2 -13.93 19.32 16.80
CA ALA A 2 -15.19 19.82 17.37
C ALA A 2 -15.11 20.33 18.82
N HIS A 3 -14.31 19.67 19.68
CA HIS A 3 -14.23 20.00 21.11
C HIS A 3 -13.19 21.08 21.46
N VAL A 4 -12.27 21.39 20.54
CA VAL A 4 -11.15 22.31 20.78
C VAL A 4 -11.42 23.69 20.18
N ALA A 5 -12.19 23.77 19.10
CA ALA A 5 -12.59 25.02 18.45
C ALA A 5 -14.03 24.90 17.87
N PRO A 6 -15.07 24.93 18.71
CA PRO A 6 -16.46 24.85 18.26
C PRO A 6 -16.78 26.02 17.31
N GLY A 7 -17.34 25.72 16.14
CA GLY A 7 -17.70 26.70 15.10
C GLY A 7 -16.70 26.81 13.94
N LEU A 8 -15.41 26.55 14.16
CA LEU A 8 -14.40 26.54 13.09
C LEU A 8 -14.59 25.35 12.15
N GLU A 9 -14.92 24.19 12.73
CA GLU A 9 -15.33 22.98 12.01
C GLU A 9 -16.48 23.27 11.03
N SER A 10 -17.40 24.10 11.49
CA SER A 10 -18.63 24.41 10.78
C SER A 10 -18.39 25.32 9.57
N TRP A 11 -17.25 26.01 9.52
CA TRP A 11 -16.81 26.86 8.40
C TRP A 11 -15.82 26.14 7.48
N LEU A 12 -14.99 25.24 8.04
CA LEU A 12 -13.90 24.57 7.32
C LEU A 12 -14.29 23.22 6.71
N LEU A 13 -15.24 22.47 7.32
CA LEU A 13 -15.59 21.12 6.90
C LEU A 13 -16.87 21.08 6.04
N PRO A 14 -16.92 20.18 5.03
CA PRO A 14 -18.11 20.03 4.21
C PRO A 14 -19.31 19.56 5.05
N ARG A 15 -20.42 20.30 4.96
CA ARG A 15 -21.65 20.00 5.72
C ARG A 15 -22.68 19.23 4.91
N GLN A 16 -22.63 19.37 3.59
CA GLN A 16 -23.57 18.74 2.68
C GLN A 16 -22.95 17.48 2.09
N ALA A 17 -23.76 16.43 1.97
CA ALA A 17 -23.34 15.18 1.33
C ALA A 17 -22.77 15.43 -0.08
N GLU A 18 -23.32 16.39 -0.82
CA GLU A 18 -22.84 16.79 -2.14
C GLU A 18 -21.39 17.29 -2.13
N GLN A 19 -21.04 18.15 -1.18
CA GLN A 19 -19.66 18.65 -1.03
C GLN A 19 -18.69 17.51 -0.69
N PHE A 20 -19.13 16.58 0.16
CA PHE A 20 -18.34 15.39 0.48
C PHE A 20 -18.16 14.47 -0.73
N HIS A 21 -19.20 14.26 -1.54
CA HIS A 21 -19.11 13.44 -2.75
C HIS A 21 -18.16 14.04 -3.80
N LEU A 22 -18.15 15.37 -3.96
CA LEU A 22 -17.20 16.05 -4.84
C LEU A 22 -15.75 15.84 -4.37
N LEU A 23 -15.51 16.02 -3.07
CA LEU A 23 -14.20 15.83 -2.47
C LEU A 23 -13.75 14.35 -2.56
N ASP A 24 -14.67 13.42 -2.32
CA ASP A 24 -14.43 11.98 -2.45
C ASP A 24 -14.09 11.62 -3.89
N GLY A 25 -14.81 12.13 -4.89
CA GLY A 25 -14.52 11.90 -6.31
C GLY A 25 -13.10 12.33 -6.70
N VAL A 26 -12.66 13.50 -6.24
CA VAL A 26 -11.28 13.98 -6.45
C VAL A 26 -10.27 13.08 -5.71
N GLY A 27 -10.59 12.68 -4.47
CA GLY A 27 -9.77 11.75 -3.70
C GLY A 27 -9.63 10.38 -4.38
N GLN A 28 -10.71 9.83 -4.94
CA GLN A 28 -10.69 8.57 -5.68
C GLN A 28 -9.82 8.69 -6.94
N LEU A 29 -9.92 9.79 -7.68
CA LEU A 29 -9.03 10.01 -8.82
C LEU A 29 -7.56 10.09 -8.37
N GLY A 30 -7.30 10.77 -7.25
CA GLY A 30 -5.98 10.83 -6.64
C GLY A 30 -5.42 9.47 -6.28
N VAL A 31 -6.21 8.60 -5.64
CA VAL A 31 -5.76 7.28 -5.21
C VAL A 31 -5.49 6.36 -6.40
N LEU A 32 -6.32 6.39 -7.45
CA LEU A 32 -6.09 5.60 -8.67
C LEU A 32 -4.77 5.99 -9.34
N LEU A 33 -4.52 7.30 -9.49
CA LEU A 33 -3.27 7.77 -10.07
C LEU A 33 -2.06 7.47 -9.17
N LEU A 34 -2.20 7.63 -7.86
CA LEU A 34 -1.13 7.33 -6.89
C LEU A 34 -0.72 5.86 -6.98
N VAL A 35 -1.68 4.95 -6.97
CA VAL A 35 -1.43 3.51 -7.02
C VAL A 35 -0.89 3.10 -8.39
N GLY A 36 -1.46 3.61 -9.48
CA GLY A 36 -0.96 3.32 -10.83
C GLY A 36 0.47 3.82 -11.07
N ILE A 37 0.80 5.03 -10.60
CA ILE A 37 2.18 5.56 -10.65
C ILE A 37 3.09 4.71 -9.77
N THR A 38 2.65 4.31 -8.58
CA THR A 38 3.45 3.45 -7.70
C THR A 38 3.77 2.12 -8.38
N GLY A 39 2.77 1.49 -9.02
CA GLY A 39 2.96 0.28 -9.83
C GLY A 39 3.96 0.47 -10.98
N ALA A 40 3.92 1.63 -11.66
CA ALA A 40 4.86 1.96 -12.73
C ALA A 40 6.31 2.17 -12.23
N HIS A 41 6.51 2.44 -10.94
CA HIS A 41 7.83 2.60 -10.33
C HIS A 41 8.43 1.30 -9.80
N LEU A 42 7.63 0.23 -9.65
CA LEU A 42 8.10 -1.07 -9.18
C LEU A 42 9.17 -1.63 -10.13
N ASP A 43 10.30 -2.07 -9.56
CA ASP A 43 11.39 -2.69 -10.31
C ASP A 43 11.30 -4.21 -10.24
N ILE A 44 10.64 -4.82 -11.24
CA ILE A 44 10.47 -6.26 -11.33
C ILE A 44 11.83 -6.99 -11.43
N ASN A 45 12.87 -6.35 -11.98
CA ASN A 45 14.19 -6.95 -12.08
C ASN A 45 14.91 -7.00 -10.73
N LEU A 46 14.68 -6.02 -9.86
CA LEU A 46 15.22 -6.02 -8.49
C LEU A 46 14.62 -7.18 -7.68
N ILE A 47 13.31 -7.43 -7.81
CA ILE A 47 12.63 -8.58 -7.18
C ILE A 47 13.27 -9.91 -7.58
N ARG A 48 13.63 -10.08 -8.86
CA ARG A 48 14.26 -11.31 -9.35
C ARG A 48 15.68 -11.54 -8.80
N ARG A 49 16.43 -10.47 -8.51
CA ARG A 49 17.84 -10.56 -8.07
C ARG A 49 18.01 -10.95 -6.60
N GLN A 50 17.13 -10.50 -5.71
CA GLN A 50 17.21 -10.79 -4.26
C GLN A 50 16.18 -11.86 -3.80
N GLY A 51 15.71 -12.68 -4.75
CA GLY A 51 14.40 -13.33 -4.68
C GLY A 51 14.19 -14.33 -3.55
N ALA A 52 15.16 -15.19 -3.21
CA ALA A 52 14.92 -16.26 -2.23
C ALA A 52 14.72 -15.74 -0.81
N THR A 53 15.58 -14.81 -0.36
CA THR A 53 15.48 -14.18 0.96
C THR A 53 14.27 -13.25 1.03
N ALA A 54 14.08 -12.40 0.02
CA ALA A 54 12.93 -11.50 -0.04
C ALA A 54 11.59 -12.26 -0.05
N ALA A 55 11.51 -13.38 -0.79
CA ALA A 55 10.32 -14.22 -0.82
C ALA A 55 10.02 -14.89 0.53
N LYS A 56 11.05 -15.31 1.28
CA LYS A 56 10.84 -15.84 2.64
C LYS A 56 10.37 -14.75 3.60
N VAL A 57 11.05 -13.60 3.63
CA VAL A 57 10.67 -12.44 4.47
C VAL A 57 9.23 -12.02 4.17
N SER A 58 8.88 -11.86 2.89
CA SER A 58 7.52 -11.54 2.46
C SER A 58 6.53 -12.65 2.79
N GLY A 59 6.86 -13.92 2.53
CA GLY A 59 5.97 -15.06 2.81
C GLY A 59 5.57 -15.14 4.28
N PHE A 60 6.52 -15.10 5.20
CA PHE A 60 6.22 -15.05 6.63
C PHE A 60 5.56 -13.72 7.03
N GLY A 61 6.03 -12.61 6.45
CA GLY A 61 5.49 -11.26 6.63
C GLY A 61 4.06 -11.06 6.10
N LEU A 62 3.55 -11.97 5.28
CA LEU A 62 2.18 -12.00 4.79
C LEU A 62 1.34 -13.00 5.57
N VAL A 63 1.80 -14.25 5.69
CA VAL A 63 1.01 -15.36 6.25
C VAL A 63 0.74 -15.16 7.74
N ILE A 64 1.73 -14.78 8.55
CA ILE A 64 1.54 -14.62 9.99
C ILE A 64 0.50 -13.52 10.30
N PRO A 65 0.66 -12.27 9.83
CA PRO A 65 -0.32 -11.24 10.10
C PRO A 65 -1.69 -11.56 9.47
N LEU A 66 -1.73 -12.18 8.29
CA LEU A 66 -2.99 -12.61 7.67
C LEU A 66 -3.74 -13.60 8.56
N VAL A 67 -3.10 -14.69 8.99
CA VAL A 67 -3.73 -15.71 9.84
C VAL A 67 -4.15 -15.12 11.18
N SER A 68 -3.29 -14.29 11.80
CA SER A 68 -3.62 -13.65 13.07
C SER A 68 -4.79 -12.66 12.94
N GLY A 69 -4.86 -11.91 11.84
CA GLY A 69 -5.95 -10.97 11.55
C GLY A 69 -7.26 -11.68 11.21
N VAL A 70 -7.22 -12.79 10.46
CA VAL A 70 -8.40 -13.65 10.23
C VAL A 70 -8.88 -14.26 11.53
N GLY A 71 -7.98 -14.85 12.32
CA GLY A 71 -8.31 -15.44 13.62
C GLY A 71 -8.96 -14.42 14.55
N MET A 72 -8.35 -13.24 14.68
CA MET A 72 -8.93 -12.13 15.44
C MET A 72 -10.28 -11.70 14.88
N GLY A 73 -10.40 -11.55 13.56
CA GLY A 73 -11.63 -11.15 12.91
C GLY A 73 -12.78 -12.14 13.11
N LEU A 74 -12.51 -13.43 13.27
CA LEU A 74 -13.53 -14.43 13.62
C LEU A 74 -13.97 -14.36 15.09
N LEU A 75 -13.10 -13.89 15.98
CA LEU A 75 -13.34 -13.77 17.42
C LEU A 75 -13.98 -12.43 17.82
N LEU A 76 -13.82 -11.40 17.01
CA LEU A 76 -14.39 -10.07 17.27
C LEU A 76 -15.92 -10.07 17.19
N PRO A 77 -16.62 -9.24 18.00
CA PRO A 77 -18.08 -9.18 17.97
C PRO A 77 -18.64 -8.79 16.61
N ALA A 78 -19.79 -9.38 16.25
CA ALA A 78 -20.50 -9.08 15.00
C ALA A 78 -20.87 -7.58 14.86
N ALA A 79 -20.99 -6.86 15.99
CA ALA A 79 -21.24 -5.41 16.03
C ALA A 79 -20.14 -4.57 15.35
N LEU A 80 -18.94 -5.11 15.18
CA LEU A 80 -17.82 -4.45 14.49
C LEU A 80 -17.78 -4.73 12.98
N THR A 81 -18.64 -5.64 12.50
CA THR A 81 -18.75 -5.96 11.07
C THR A 81 -19.63 -4.92 10.38
N GLY A 82 -19.36 -4.62 9.11
CA GLY A 82 -20.20 -3.70 8.31
C GLY A 82 -21.48 -4.35 7.74
N GLY A 83 -21.79 -5.60 8.11
CA GLY A 83 -22.99 -6.31 7.66
C GLY A 83 -22.78 -7.29 6.49
N LYS A 84 -21.55 -7.47 5.99
CA LYS A 84 -21.21 -8.45 4.93
C LYS A 84 -20.91 -9.88 5.44
N GLY A 85 -21.16 -10.13 6.72
CA GLY A 85 -20.92 -11.42 7.38
C GLY A 85 -19.52 -11.56 7.97
N GLN A 86 -19.43 -12.34 9.05
CA GLN A 86 -18.21 -12.48 9.86
C GLN A 86 -17.01 -12.98 9.05
N THR A 87 -17.22 -13.90 8.11
CA THR A 87 -16.13 -14.49 7.33
C THR A 87 -15.49 -13.48 6.37
N VAL A 88 -16.29 -12.67 5.66
CA VAL A 88 -15.75 -11.62 4.77
C VAL A 88 -15.02 -10.57 5.62
N PHE A 89 -15.60 -10.19 6.75
CA PHE A 89 -14.96 -9.29 7.71
C PHE A 89 -13.61 -9.83 8.21
N ALA A 90 -13.55 -11.10 8.60
CA ALA A 90 -12.33 -11.72 9.10
C ALA A 90 -11.23 -11.81 8.02
N LEU A 91 -11.59 -12.24 6.80
CA LEU A 91 -10.68 -12.25 5.66
C LEU A 91 -10.15 -10.84 5.38
N PHE A 92 -11.03 -9.85 5.38
CA PHE A 92 -10.68 -8.45 5.17
C PHE A 92 -9.74 -7.93 6.25
N LEU A 93 -10.03 -8.21 7.53
CA LEU A 93 -9.17 -7.82 8.63
C LEU A 93 -7.79 -8.48 8.51
N GLY A 94 -7.73 -9.74 8.12
CA GLY A 94 -6.48 -10.42 7.76
C GLY A 94 -5.67 -9.68 6.69
N VAL A 95 -6.32 -9.27 5.60
CA VAL A 95 -5.68 -8.50 4.53
C VAL A 95 -5.18 -7.15 5.06
N ALA A 96 -6.00 -6.42 5.82
CA ALA A 96 -5.61 -5.15 6.43
C ALA A 96 -4.36 -5.30 7.32
N MET A 97 -4.27 -6.40 8.09
CA MET A 97 -3.12 -6.64 8.97
C MET A 97 -1.84 -7.03 8.22
N CYS A 98 -1.93 -7.65 7.03
CA CYS A 98 -0.76 -8.16 6.32
C CYS A 98 -0.13 -7.15 5.34
N VAL A 99 -0.87 -6.12 4.92
CA VAL A 99 -0.42 -5.12 3.95
C VAL A 99 0.70 -4.24 4.54
N SER A 100 1.69 -3.96 3.71
CA SER A 100 2.80 -3.02 3.95
C SER A 100 2.63 -1.76 3.10
N ALA A 101 3.49 -0.75 3.29
CA ALA A 101 3.48 0.44 2.42
C ALA A 101 4.88 0.78 1.90
N ILE A 102 5.24 0.29 0.71
CA ILE A 102 6.54 0.60 0.08
C ILE A 102 6.85 2.10 0.03
N PRO A 103 5.91 3.00 -0.34
CA PRO A 103 6.23 4.43 -0.38
C PRO A 103 6.70 4.97 0.97
N VAL A 104 6.13 4.46 2.06
CA VAL A 104 6.50 4.85 3.43
C VAL A 104 7.83 4.22 3.81
N ILE A 105 8.01 2.92 3.56
CA ILE A 105 9.28 2.21 3.77
C ILE A 105 10.43 2.94 3.05
N ALA A 106 10.25 3.23 1.76
CA ALA A 106 11.25 3.90 0.93
C ALA A 106 11.57 5.30 1.45
N LYS A 107 10.57 6.06 1.88
CA LYS A 107 10.77 7.39 2.47
C LYS A 107 11.56 7.31 3.78
N ILE A 108 11.22 6.37 4.67
CA ILE A 108 11.94 6.14 5.93
C ILE A 108 13.40 5.78 5.64
N LEU A 109 13.65 4.83 4.74
CA LEU A 109 15.01 4.43 4.37
C LEU A 109 15.80 5.56 3.72
N LEU A 110 15.16 6.39 2.88
CA LEU A 110 15.77 7.57 2.29
C LEU A 110 16.18 8.58 3.37
N ASP A 111 15.26 8.93 4.27
CA ASP A 111 15.48 9.93 5.32
C ASP A 111 16.51 9.49 6.35
N MET A 112 16.64 8.18 6.54
CA MET A 112 17.66 7.59 7.40
C MET A 112 18.98 7.30 6.68
N ASN A 113 19.08 7.61 5.38
CA ASN A 113 20.22 7.30 4.52
C ASN A 113 20.59 5.80 4.52
N LEU A 114 19.60 4.92 4.44
CA LEU A 114 19.75 3.46 4.46
C LEU A 114 19.47 2.80 3.10
N MET A 115 19.13 3.58 2.06
CA MET A 115 18.84 3.07 0.72
C MET A 115 19.99 2.27 0.08
N HIS A 116 21.23 2.58 0.47
CA HIS A 116 22.43 1.91 -0.04
C HIS A 116 22.77 0.61 0.71
N ARG A 117 22.22 0.42 1.92
CA ARG A 117 22.49 -0.74 2.78
C ARG A 117 21.76 -1.98 2.27
N ASP A 118 22.33 -3.17 2.45
CA ASP A 118 21.74 -4.43 2.01
C ASP A 118 20.37 -4.69 2.64
N ILE A 119 20.27 -4.42 3.94
CA ILE A 119 19.00 -4.52 4.67
C ILE A 119 17.96 -3.53 4.12
N GLY A 120 18.37 -2.33 3.71
CA GLY A 120 17.48 -1.36 3.08
C GLY A 120 16.95 -1.87 1.74
N GLN A 121 17.82 -2.39 0.89
CA GLN A 121 17.42 -2.95 -0.41
C GLN A 121 16.55 -4.20 -0.26
N LEU A 122 16.85 -5.07 0.70
CA LEU A 122 16.06 -6.26 0.99
C LEU A 122 14.68 -5.91 1.55
N THR A 123 14.59 -4.91 2.43
CA THR A 123 13.31 -4.40 2.97
C THR A 123 12.44 -3.87 1.83
N LEU A 124 13.00 -3.07 0.92
CA LEU A 124 12.28 -2.59 -0.26
C LEU A 124 11.82 -3.74 -1.15
N THR A 125 12.69 -4.73 -1.37
CA THR A 125 12.36 -5.86 -2.24
C THR A 125 11.27 -6.74 -1.65
N ALA A 126 11.33 -7.04 -0.34
CA ALA A 126 10.26 -7.75 0.36
C ALA A 126 8.95 -6.93 0.35
N GLY A 127 9.02 -5.61 0.55
CA GLY A 127 7.87 -4.71 0.44
C GLY A 127 7.23 -4.73 -0.95
N MET A 128 8.04 -4.76 -2.03
CA MET A 128 7.54 -4.91 -3.41
C MET A 128 6.74 -6.19 -3.62
N VAL A 129 7.18 -7.30 -3.02
CA VAL A 129 6.44 -8.55 -3.07
C VAL A 129 5.14 -8.42 -2.27
N ASP A 130 5.21 -7.88 -1.04
CA ASP A 130 4.04 -7.65 -0.19
C ASP A 130 2.96 -6.80 -0.85
N ASP A 131 3.30 -5.70 -1.52
CA ASP A 131 2.32 -4.84 -2.18
C ASP A 131 1.59 -5.60 -3.29
N VAL A 132 2.31 -6.39 -4.11
CA VAL A 132 1.68 -7.21 -5.17
C VAL A 132 0.66 -8.16 -4.56
N PHE A 133 1.03 -8.89 -3.50
CA PHE A 133 0.10 -9.79 -2.81
C PHE A 133 -1.04 -9.05 -2.12
N GLY A 134 -0.78 -7.90 -1.51
CA GLY A 134 -1.78 -7.06 -0.85
C GLY A 134 -2.88 -6.63 -1.81
N TRP A 135 -2.51 -6.16 -3.01
CA TRP A 135 -3.49 -5.79 -4.04
C TRP A 135 -4.29 -6.99 -4.58
N LEU A 136 -3.64 -8.14 -4.74
CA LEU A 136 -4.32 -9.38 -5.14
C LEU A 136 -5.33 -9.82 -4.07
N MET A 137 -4.91 -9.86 -2.81
CA MET A 137 -5.76 -10.25 -1.68
C MET A 137 -6.92 -9.28 -1.49
N LEU A 138 -6.69 -7.96 -1.56
CA LEU A 138 -7.75 -6.96 -1.50
C LEU A 138 -8.79 -7.19 -2.60
N SER A 139 -8.34 -7.45 -3.83
CA SER A 139 -9.24 -7.69 -4.96
C SER A 139 -10.13 -8.91 -4.75
N ILE A 140 -9.55 -10.01 -4.24
CA ILE A 140 -10.30 -11.24 -3.94
C ILE A 140 -11.34 -10.97 -2.85
N VAL A 141 -10.96 -10.36 -1.74
CA VAL A 141 -11.88 -10.11 -0.62
C VAL A 141 -12.96 -9.10 -1.00
N SER A 142 -12.62 -8.06 -1.78
CA SER A 142 -13.60 -7.11 -2.30
C SER A 142 -14.59 -7.77 -3.26
N ALA A 143 -14.13 -8.66 -4.14
CA ALA A 143 -15.01 -9.44 -5.01
C ALA A 143 -15.98 -10.31 -4.20
N MET A 144 -15.49 -10.96 -3.15
CA MET A 144 -16.32 -11.76 -2.25
C MET A 144 -17.35 -10.90 -1.49
N ALA A 145 -17.01 -9.66 -1.14
CA ALA A 145 -17.92 -8.71 -0.49
C ALA A 145 -19.04 -8.22 -1.42
N THR A 146 -18.79 -8.16 -2.73
CA THR A 146 -19.78 -7.73 -3.73
C THR A 146 -20.64 -8.90 -4.22
N SER A 147 -20.07 -10.08 -4.47
CA SER A 147 -20.78 -11.25 -4.99
C SER A 147 -21.45 -12.12 -3.92
N GLY A 148 -21.08 -11.96 -2.65
CA GLY A 148 -21.49 -12.83 -1.56
C GLY A 148 -20.68 -14.13 -1.47
N LEU A 149 -20.74 -14.80 -0.31
CA LEU A 149 -20.02 -16.04 -0.01
C LEU A 149 -20.82 -17.29 -0.40
N THR A 150 -20.54 -17.84 -1.56
CA THR A 150 -20.92 -19.24 -1.92
C THR A 150 -19.65 -20.06 -2.17
N ALA A 151 -19.68 -21.39 -2.08
CA ALA A 151 -18.47 -22.21 -2.31
C ALA A 151 -17.84 -21.97 -3.71
N GLY A 152 -18.63 -21.52 -4.70
CA GLY A 152 -18.13 -21.08 -6.01
C GLY A 152 -17.54 -19.66 -6.05
N SER A 153 -17.83 -18.81 -5.04
CA SER A 153 -17.45 -17.39 -5.03
C SER A 153 -15.95 -17.13 -4.93
N VAL A 154 -15.20 -17.95 -4.17
CA VAL A 154 -13.74 -17.79 -4.04
C VAL A 154 -13.05 -18.17 -5.35
N GLY A 155 -13.43 -19.31 -5.94
CA GLY A 155 -12.90 -19.74 -7.23
C GLY A 155 -13.20 -18.73 -8.34
N LEU A 156 -14.41 -18.18 -8.35
CA LEU A 156 -14.80 -17.13 -9.28
C LEU A 156 -14.01 -15.82 -9.06
N SER A 157 -13.80 -15.42 -7.81
CA SER A 157 -12.98 -14.24 -7.47
C SER A 157 -11.54 -14.38 -7.94
N LEU A 158 -10.94 -15.57 -7.73
CA LEU A 158 -9.62 -15.90 -8.27
C LEU A 158 -9.62 -15.87 -9.81
N ALA A 159 -10.66 -16.41 -10.44
CA ALA A 159 -10.79 -16.40 -11.90
C ALA A 159 -10.90 -14.98 -12.46
N TYR A 160 -11.65 -14.07 -11.81
CA TYR A 160 -11.71 -12.68 -12.23
C TYR A 160 -10.37 -11.96 -12.07
N VAL A 161 -9.69 -12.14 -10.95
CA VAL A 161 -8.35 -11.55 -10.73
C VAL A 161 -7.34 -12.09 -11.75
N ALA A 162 -7.32 -13.41 -11.99
CA ALA A 162 -6.49 -14.03 -13.00
C ALA A 162 -6.85 -13.53 -14.41
N GLY A 163 -8.14 -13.41 -14.72
CA GLY A 163 -8.64 -12.89 -15.99
C GLY A 163 -8.19 -11.45 -16.26
N VAL A 164 -8.27 -10.57 -15.25
CA VAL A 164 -7.77 -9.19 -15.35
C VAL A 164 -6.26 -9.17 -15.57
N LEU A 165 -5.48 -9.98 -14.85
CA LEU A 165 -4.04 -10.07 -15.08
C LEU A 165 -3.71 -10.55 -16.50
N ILE A 166 -4.35 -11.63 -16.95
CA ILE A 166 -4.17 -12.15 -18.31
C ILE A 166 -4.52 -11.08 -19.34
N LEU A 167 -5.68 -10.42 -19.21
CA LEU A 167 -6.11 -9.36 -20.12
C LEU A 167 -5.12 -8.18 -20.13
N ALA A 168 -4.64 -7.75 -18.96
CA ALA A 168 -3.69 -6.66 -18.83
C ALA A 168 -2.34 -6.99 -19.51
N PHE A 169 -1.84 -8.22 -19.37
CA PHE A 169 -0.56 -8.59 -19.98
C PHE A 169 -0.68 -8.99 -21.47
N VAL A 170 -1.80 -9.58 -21.89
CA VAL A 170 -2.03 -9.99 -23.29
C VAL A 170 -2.46 -8.81 -24.15
N VAL A 171 -3.38 -7.97 -23.66
CA VAL A 171 -3.95 -6.83 -24.40
C VAL A 171 -3.36 -5.50 -23.93
N GLY A 172 -3.29 -5.29 -22.61
CA GLY A 172 -2.77 -4.04 -22.06
C GLY A 172 -1.30 -3.77 -22.41
N ARG A 173 -0.45 -4.81 -22.45
CA ARG A 173 0.98 -4.66 -22.80
C ARG A 173 1.22 -4.21 -24.25
N PRO A 174 0.66 -4.85 -25.30
CA PRO A 174 0.81 -4.35 -26.67
C PRO A 174 0.13 -2.99 -26.89
N LEU A 175 -1.00 -2.74 -26.21
CA LEU A 175 -1.68 -1.44 -26.24
C LEU A 175 -0.78 -0.34 -25.66
N ALA A 176 -0.26 -0.53 -24.45
CA ALA A 176 0.67 0.39 -23.80
C ALA A 176 1.92 0.61 -24.67
N ARG A 177 2.49 -0.47 -25.22
CA ARG A 177 3.63 -0.38 -26.15
C ARG A 177 3.35 0.50 -27.36
N THR A 178 2.17 0.38 -27.94
CA THR A 178 1.79 1.17 -29.11
C THR A 178 1.51 2.62 -28.74
N ALA A 179 0.78 2.84 -27.64
CA ALA A 179 0.46 4.17 -27.14
C ALA A 179 1.73 4.95 -26.75
N PHE A 180 2.65 4.36 -25.98
CA PHE A 180 3.89 5.02 -25.60
C PHE A 180 4.83 5.25 -26.77
N ARG A 181 4.89 4.36 -27.77
CA ARG A 181 5.66 4.60 -29.00
C ARG A 181 5.13 5.79 -29.80
N LEU A 182 3.83 6.06 -29.76
CA LEU A 182 3.24 7.25 -30.36
C LEU A 182 3.55 8.49 -29.51
N ALA A 183 3.39 8.40 -28.19
CA ALA A 183 3.68 9.49 -27.26
C ALA A 183 5.16 9.90 -27.27
N SER A 184 6.08 8.95 -27.41
CA SER A 184 7.53 9.17 -27.40
C SER A 184 8.05 9.86 -28.67
N ARG A 185 7.22 10.00 -29.72
CA ARG A 185 7.57 10.81 -30.90
C ARG A 185 7.63 12.30 -30.57
N SER A 186 6.93 12.73 -29.52
CA SER A 186 7.07 14.08 -29.00
C SER A 186 8.23 14.17 -28.02
N ARG A 187 8.96 15.29 -28.10
CA ARG A 187 9.96 15.66 -27.07
C ARG A 187 9.30 16.13 -25.77
N GLU A 188 8.03 16.55 -25.84
CA GLU A 188 7.28 17.01 -24.67
C GLU A 188 6.89 15.87 -23.72
N GLU A 189 6.64 16.24 -22.47
CA GLU A 189 6.23 15.34 -21.40
C GLU A 189 4.72 15.03 -21.47
N THR A 190 3.92 16.00 -21.95
CA THR A 190 2.45 15.97 -21.98
C THR A 190 1.86 14.70 -22.59
N PRO A 191 2.31 14.21 -23.78
CA PRO A 191 1.74 13.00 -24.36
C PRO A 191 2.02 11.74 -23.54
N THR A 192 3.17 11.68 -22.86
CA THR A 192 3.55 10.56 -21.99
C THR A 192 2.69 10.55 -20.72
N ILE A 193 2.48 11.73 -20.13
CA ILE A 193 1.61 11.92 -18.97
C ILE A 193 0.17 11.54 -19.32
N ALA A 194 -0.39 12.11 -20.40
CA ALA A 194 -1.75 11.84 -20.86
C ALA A 194 -1.97 10.35 -21.13
N THR A 195 -1.04 9.70 -21.84
CA THR A 195 -1.09 8.25 -22.09
C THR A 195 -1.10 7.45 -20.79
N THR A 196 -0.26 7.81 -19.84
CA THR A 196 -0.17 7.13 -18.54
C THR A 196 -1.48 7.24 -17.77
N VAL A 197 -2.04 8.45 -17.67
CA VAL A 197 -3.31 8.73 -16.98
C VAL A 197 -4.45 7.97 -17.65
N VAL A 198 -4.58 8.05 -18.97
CA VAL A 198 -5.66 7.38 -19.72
C VAL A 198 -5.59 5.87 -19.55
N LEU A 199 -4.41 5.25 -19.66
CA LEU A 199 -4.27 3.81 -19.49
C LEU A 199 -4.64 3.37 -18.07
N ILE A 200 -4.18 4.11 -17.04
CA ILE A 200 -4.53 3.83 -15.63
C ILE A 200 -6.05 3.91 -15.43
N LEU A 201 -6.69 4.96 -15.93
CA LEU A 201 -8.13 5.16 -15.77
C LEU A 201 -8.95 4.12 -16.54
N LEU A 202 -8.54 3.76 -17.76
CA LEU A 202 -9.21 2.71 -18.55
C LEU A 202 -9.11 1.34 -17.86
N ALA A 203 -7.93 0.99 -17.33
CA ALA A 203 -7.76 -0.26 -16.59
C ALA A 203 -8.58 -0.26 -15.29
N SER A 204 -8.63 0.87 -14.58
CA SER A 204 -9.44 1.04 -13.37
C SER A 204 -10.93 0.90 -13.68
N ALA A 205 -11.42 1.56 -14.73
CA ALA A 205 -12.80 1.50 -15.18
C ALA A 205 -13.18 0.09 -15.65
N GLY A 206 -12.32 -0.57 -16.42
CA GLY A 206 -12.53 -1.95 -16.88
C GLY A 206 -12.61 -2.93 -15.71
N THR A 207 -11.72 -2.80 -14.72
CA THR A 207 -11.72 -3.63 -13.51
C THR A 207 -12.98 -3.40 -12.67
N HIS A 208 -13.39 -2.13 -12.52
CA HIS A 208 -14.64 -1.77 -11.83
C HIS A 208 -15.88 -2.32 -12.54
N ALA A 209 -15.92 -2.30 -13.87
CA ALA A 209 -17.01 -2.87 -14.66
C ALA A 209 -17.13 -4.40 -14.48
N LEU A 210 -16.04 -5.08 -14.13
CA LEU A 210 -16.01 -6.51 -13.80
C LEU A 210 -16.40 -6.80 -12.33
N GLY A 211 -16.78 -5.78 -11.55
CA GLY A 211 -17.17 -5.93 -10.14
C GLY A 211 -15.99 -6.06 -9.16
N LEU A 212 -14.77 -5.76 -9.62
CA LEU A 212 -13.56 -5.72 -8.82
C LEU A 212 -13.21 -4.28 -8.42
N GLU A 213 -12.28 -4.10 -7.49
CA GLU A 213 -11.85 -2.77 -7.07
C GLU A 213 -11.08 -2.03 -8.16
N ALA A 214 -11.48 -0.79 -8.44
CA ALA A 214 -10.86 0.06 -9.45
C ALA A 214 -9.36 0.26 -9.21
N VAL A 215 -8.96 0.35 -7.93
CA VAL A 215 -7.57 0.53 -7.51
C VAL A 215 -6.67 -0.63 -7.95
N PHE A 216 -7.21 -1.85 -8.02
CA PHE A 216 -6.47 -3.00 -8.55
C PHE A 216 -6.14 -2.83 -10.03
N GLY A 217 -7.09 -2.34 -10.82
CA GLY A 217 -6.88 -2.03 -12.23
C GLY A 217 -5.80 -0.98 -12.45
N ALA A 218 -5.79 0.07 -11.62
CA ALA A 218 -4.72 1.07 -11.62
C ALA A 218 -3.36 0.43 -11.34
N PHE A 219 -3.26 -0.40 -10.29
CA PHE A 219 -2.02 -1.08 -9.91
C PHE A 219 -1.49 -1.99 -11.03
N VAL A 220 -2.35 -2.85 -11.58
CA VAL A 220 -2.00 -3.80 -12.65
C VAL A 220 -1.54 -3.05 -13.90
N MET A 221 -2.21 -1.95 -14.27
CA MET A 221 -1.74 -1.13 -15.39
C MET A 221 -0.37 -0.51 -15.09
N GLY A 222 -0.14 -0.03 -13.86
CA GLY A 222 1.18 0.40 -13.40
C GLY A 222 2.26 -0.67 -13.64
N LEU A 223 1.99 -1.92 -13.25
CA LEU A 223 2.90 -3.04 -13.50
C LEU A 223 3.17 -3.27 -14.99
N VAL A 224 2.14 -3.19 -15.83
CA VAL A 224 2.28 -3.33 -17.29
C VAL A 224 3.14 -2.20 -17.87
N ILE A 225 2.98 -0.96 -17.39
CA ILE A 225 3.80 0.19 -17.78
C ILE A 225 5.26 -0.04 -17.38
N SER A 226 5.51 -0.52 -16.15
CA SER A 226 6.86 -0.87 -15.68
C SER A 226 7.51 -1.96 -16.56
N ALA A 227 6.75 -3.00 -16.91
CA ALA A 227 7.22 -4.15 -17.70
C ALA A 227 7.46 -3.85 -19.20
N TYR A 228 6.88 -2.77 -19.74
CA TYR A 228 7.11 -2.36 -21.13
C TYR A 228 8.52 -1.80 -21.36
N GLY A 229 9.15 -1.28 -20.32
CA GLY A 229 10.38 -0.50 -20.40
C GLY A 229 10.08 0.86 -19.83
N ARG A 230 10.70 1.15 -18.67
CA ARG A 230 10.51 2.37 -17.89
C ARG A 230 10.23 3.57 -18.81
N PRO A 231 9.00 4.12 -18.86
CA PRO A 231 8.84 5.45 -19.41
C PRO A 231 9.85 6.35 -18.71
N ASP A 232 10.51 7.22 -19.47
CA ASP A 232 11.54 8.10 -18.92
C ASP A 232 11.00 8.72 -17.63
N ARG A 233 11.61 8.35 -16.50
CA ARG A 233 11.10 8.72 -15.17
C ARG A 233 11.03 10.24 -15.03
N ALA A 234 11.88 10.96 -15.76
CA ALA A 234 11.83 12.42 -15.86
C ALA A 234 10.49 12.90 -16.42
N LYS A 235 9.98 12.28 -17.50
CA LYS A 235 8.71 12.68 -18.13
C LYS A 235 7.47 12.44 -17.26
N LEU A 236 7.56 11.58 -16.25
CA LEU A 236 6.47 11.34 -15.29
C LEU A 236 6.61 12.16 -14.00
N ALA A 237 7.73 12.87 -13.80
CA ALA A 237 7.97 13.65 -12.60
C ALA A 237 6.91 14.76 -12.36
N PRO A 238 6.42 15.50 -13.37
CA PRO A 238 5.35 16.49 -13.15
C PRO A 238 4.06 15.85 -12.68
N LEU A 239 3.64 14.74 -13.32
CA LEU A 239 2.45 13.98 -12.92
C LEU A 239 2.58 13.50 -11.48
N ARG A 240 3.74 12.92 -11.12
CA ARG A 240 4.01 12.49 -9.74
C ARG A 240 3.92 13.67 -8.76
N THR A 241 4.42 14.84 -9.13
CA THR A 241 4.38 16.04 -8.28
C THR A 241 2.95 16.46 -7.99
N VAL A 242 2.07 16.49 -9.00
CA VAL A 242 0.64 16.82 -8.81
C VAL A 242 -0.07 15.75 -7.99
N VAL A 243 0.17 14.47 -8.29
CA VAL A 243 -0.50 13.36 -7.59
C VAL A 243 -0.09 13.31 -6.12
N VAL A 244 1.20 13.37 -5.82
CA VAL A 244 1.71 13.28 -4.44
C VAL A 244 1.51 14.59 -3.68
N GLY A 245 1.66 15.74 -4.34
CA GLY A 245 1.57 17.06 -3.70
C GLY A 245 0.15 17.58 -3.50
N VAL A 246 -0.82 17.12 -4.30
CA VAL A 246 -2.19 17.64 -4.28
C VAL A 246 -3.23 16.54 -4.12
N LEU A 247 -3.29 15.59 -5.06
CA LEU A 247 -4.41 14.65 -5.12
C LEU A 247 -4.41 13.61 -3.99
N ALA A 248 -3.24 13.05 -3.66
CA ALA A 248 -3.10 12.09 -2.57
C ALA A 248 -3.40 12.73 -1.20
N PRO A 249 -2.90 13.94 -0.86
CA PRO A 249 -3.33 14.66 0.34
C PRO A 249 -4.85 14.84 0.45
N ILE A 250 -5.55 15.12 -0.65
CA ILE A 250 -7.02 15.22 -0.65
C ILE A 250 -7.66 13.87 -0.29
N PHE A 251 -7.17 12.76 -0.84
CA PHE A 251 -7.62 11.41 -0.48
C PHE A 251 -7.38 11.09 1.00
N PHE A 252 -6.22 11.43 1.55
CA PHE A 252 -5.95 11.18 2.97
C PHE A 252 -6.79 12.08 3.88
N ALA A 253 -7.05 13.31 3.46
CA ALA A 253 -7.97 14.20 4.17
C ALA A 253 -9.39 13.64 4.18
N THR A 254 -9.91 13.15 3.05
CA THR A 254 -11.25 12.53 3.01
C THR A 254 -11.33 11.27 3.85
N ALA A 255 -10.29 10.43 3.85
CA ALA A 255 -10.20 9.27 4.74
C ALA A 255 -10.21 9.69 6.21
N GLY A 256 -9.44 10.73 6.57
CA GLY A 256 -9.40 11.28 7.93
C GLY A 256 -10.74 11.85 8.38
N LEU A 257 -11.50 12.50 7.48
CA LEU A 257 -12.84 13.01 7.79
C LEU A 257 -13.87 11.91 8.07
N ARG A 258 -13.63 10.67 7.61
CA ARG A 258 -14.47 9.51 7.91
C ARG A 258 -14.13 8.86 9.26
N MET A 259 -12.98 9.19 9.85
CA MET A 259 -12.61 8.63 11.15
C MET A 259 -13.48 9.22 12.25
N ASP A 260 -13.91 8.35 13.16
CA ASP A 260 -14.61 8.76 14.38
C ASP A 260 -13.76 8.41 15.61
N LEU A 261 -12.93 9.37 16.03
CA LEU A 261 -12.12 9.23 17.24
C LEU A 261 -12.98 9.23 18.52
N THR A 262 -14.21 9.74 18.47
CA THR A 262 -15.09 9.76 19.66
C THR A 262 -15.56 8.35 20.01
N ALA A 263 -15.63 7.45 19.02
CA ALA A 263 -15.91 6.04 19.25
C ALA A 263 -14.92 5.35 20.20
N LEU A 264 -13.67 5.83 20.26
CA LEU A 264 -12.61 5.31 21.14
C LEU A 264 -12.80 5.72 22.61
N ALA A 265 -13.70 6.67 22.90
CA ALA A 265 -14.06 6.98 24.29
C ALA A 265 -14.82 5.82 24.95
N ARG A 266 -15.41 4.91 24.16
CA ARG A 266 -16.05 3.69 24.66
C ARG A 266 -14.97 2.66 25.03
N PRO A 267 -14.89 2.20 26.29
CA PRO A 267 -13.83 1.29 26.75
C PRO A 267 -13.72 0.00 25.94
N GLU A 268 -14.85 -0.53 25.47
CA GLU A 268 -14.89 -1.74 24.63
C GLU A 268 -14.18 -1.53 23.29
N VAL A 269 -14.50 -0.42 22.59
CA VAL A 269 -13.88 -0.08 21.29
C VAL A 269 -12.40 0.20 21.48
N LEU A 270 -12.02 0.89 22.55
CA LEU A 270 -10.61 1.11 22.89
C LEU A 270 -9.87 -0.21 23.15
N GLY A 271 -10.50 -1.15 23.86
CA GLY A 271 -9.96 -2.49 24.08
C GLY A 271 -9.67 -3.22 22.77
N PHE A 272 -10.63 -3.20 21.83
CA PHE A 272 -10.43 -3.77 20.50
C PHE A 272 -9.36 -3.03 19.70
N ALA A 273 -9.29 -1.69 19.81
CA ALA A 273 -8.26 -0.89 19.14
C ALA A 273 -6.85 -1.29 19.60
N VAL A 274 -6.64 -1.40 20.91
CA VAL A 274 -5.36 -1.82 21.49
C VAL A 274 -5.02 -3.25 21.07
N LEU A 275 -5.99 -4.17 21.09
CA LEU A 275 -5.77 -5.55 20.67
C LEU A 275 -5.38 -5.65 19.20
N ILE A 276 -6.13 -5.01 18.30
CA ILE A 276 -5.86 -5.01 16.86
C ILE A 276 -4.49 -4.39 16.59
N LEU A 277 -4.17 -3.27 17.24
CA LEU A 277 -2.87 -2.62 17.11
C LEU A 277 -1.72 -3.53 17.56
N ALA A 278 -1.86 -4.19 18.71
CA ALA A 278 -0.85 -5.12 19.22
C ALA A 278 -0.64 -6.30 18.26
N VAL A 279 -1.72 -6.91 17.77
CA VAL A 279 -1.66 -8.01 16.80
C VAL A 279 -1.02 -7.54 15.48
N ALA A 280 -1.38 -6.35 15.00
CA ALA A 280 -0.81 -5.76 13.79
C ALA A 280 0.71 -5.56 13.91
N ILE A 281 1.17 -4.96 15.01
CA ILE A 281 2.59 -4.70 15.26
C ILE A 281 3.34 -6.02 15.40
N ILE A 282 2.89 -6.90 16.30
CA ILE A 282 3.58 -8.15 16.63
C ILE A 282 3.57 -9.10 15.43
N GLY A 283 2.42 -9.30 14.79
CA GLY A 283 2.28 -10.23 13.66
C GLY A 283 3.18 -9.86 12.49
N LYS A 284 3.21 -8.57 12.13
CA LYS A 284 4.04 -8.10 11.00
C LYS A 284 5.54 -8.12 11.35
N PHE A 285 5.89 -7.65 12.55
CA PHE A 285 7.28 -7.69 13.03
C PHE A 285 7.80 -9.12 13.09
N ALA A 286 7.04 -10.02 13.72
CA ALA A 286 7.41 -11.42 13.88
C ALA A 286 7.49 -12.15 12.53
N GLY A 287 6.57 -11.88 11.60
CA GLY A 287 6.62 -12.43 10.24
C GLY A 287 7.93 -12.08 9.52
N ALA A 288 8.26 -10.79 9.45
CA ALA A 288 9.49 -10.35 8.80
C ALA A 288 10.75 -10.85 9.54
N PHE A 289 10.75 -10.82 10.88
CA PHE A 289 11.84 -11.33 11.71
C PHE A 289 12.09 -12.84 11.49
N LEU A 290 11.04 -13.66 11.51
CA LEU A 290 11.15 -15.11 11.31
C LEU A 290 11.57 -15.44 9.87
N GLY A 291 11.04 -14.72 8.88
CA GLY A 291 11.47 -14.85 7.50
C GLY A 291 12.95 -14.50 7.30
N ALA A 292 13.46 -13.50 8.03
CA ALA A 292 14.87 -13.14 8.03
C ALA A 292 15.74 -14.22 8.70
N ARG A 293 15.36 -14.70 9.89
CA ARG A 293 16.11 -15.73 10.63
C ARG A 293 16.16 -17.07 9.90
N THR A 294 15.06 -17.49 9.26
CA THR A 294 15.02 -18.69 8.40
C THR A 294 15.80 -18.52 7.09
N SER A 295 16.15 -17.29 6.75
CA SER A 295 17.07 -16.94 5.66
C SER A 295 18.53 -16.79 6.13
N ARG A 296 18.83 -17.20 7.38
CA ARG A 296 20.17 -17.17 7.99
C ARG A 296 20.74 -15.76 8.22
N LEU A 297 19.90 -14.72 8.22
CA LEU A 297 20.30 -13.39 8.64
C LEU A 297 20.53 -13.35 10.16
N GLY A 298 21.46 -12.52 10.59
CA GLY A 298 21.79 -12.25 11.98
C GLY A 298 20.62 -11.63 12.76
N LEU A 299 20.77 -11.56 14.08
CA LEU A 299 19.71 -11.05 14.95
C LEU A 299 19.35 -9.59 14.62
N TRP A 300 20.35 -8.72 14.50
CA TRP A 300 20.14 -7.29 14.25
C TRP A 300 19.61 -7.00 12.85
N GLU A 301 20.00 -7.81 11.85
CA GLU A 301 19.45 -7.77 10.50
C GLU A 301 17.96 -8.15 10.50
N ALA A 302 17.60 -9.21 11.23
CA ALA A 302 16.22 -9.64 11.37
C ALA A 302 15.36 -8.62 12.13
N LEU A 303 15.90 -7.98 13.18
CA LEU A 303 15.22 -6.89 13.90
C LEU A 303 15.02 -5.66 13.00
N ALA A 304 16.02 -5.31 12.18
CA ALA A 304 15.93 -4.20 11.23
C ALA A 304 14.87 -4.48 10.15
N LEU A 305 14.83 -5.69 9.59
CA LEU A 305 13.76 -6.10 8.66
C LEU A 305 12.38 -6.07 9.33
N GLY A 306 12.27 -6.59 10.56
CA GLY A 306 11.05 -6.54 11.35
C GLY A 306 10.53 -5.11 11.56
N ALA A 307 11.44 -4.18 11.88
CA ALA A 307 11.11 -2.77 12.07
C ALA A 307 10.74 -2.08 10.76
N GLY A 308 11.53 -2.28 9.71
CA GLY A 308 11.31 -1.68 8.39
C GLY A 308 10.00 -2.14 7.75
N MET A 309 9.72 -3.45 7.78
CA MET A 309 8.50 -4.03 7.21
C MET A 309 7.23 -3.73 8.03
N ASN A 310 7.35 -3.18 9.23
CA ASN A 310 6.20 -2.73 10.02
C ASN A 310 5.66 -1.37 9.56
N ALA A 311 6.40 -0.63 8.73
CA ALA A 311 5.92 0.66 8.23
C ALA A 311 4.72 0.43 7.29
N ARG A 312 3.54 0.74 7.81
CA ARG A 312 2.30 0.80 7.03
C ARG A 312 2.03 2.25 6.60
N GLY A 313 0.81 2.58 6.20
CA GLY A 313 0.49 3.93 5.76
C GLY A 313 -0.47 3.91 4.58
N VAL A 314 -0.04 4.48 3.45
CA VAL A 314 -0.90 4.76 2.30
C VAL A 314 -1.77 3.57 1.90
N VAL A 315 -1.18 2.40 1.68
CA VAL A 315 -1.91 1.22 1.18
C VAL A 315 -2.97 0.75 2.19
N GLU A 316 -2.65 0.81 3.48
CA GLU A 316 -3.58 0.41 4.54
C GLU A 316 -4.77 1.38 4.65
N VAL A 317 -4.55 2.68 4.47
CA VAL A 317 -5.65 3.67 4.38
C VAL A 317 -6.58 3.38 3.20
N ILE A 318 -6.01 2.97 2.07
CA ILE A 318 -6.78 2.60 0.88
C ILE A 318 -7.61 1.35 1.14
N VAL A 319 -6.99 0.31 1.70
CA VAL A 319 -7.68 -0.91 2.12
C VAL A 319 -8.84 -0.54 3.04
N ALA A 320 -8.59 0.17 4.15
CA ALA A 320 -9.63 0.57 5.09
C ALA A 320 -10.80 1.31 4.41
N THR A 321 -10.48 2.26 3.51
CA THR A 321 -11.49 3.04 2.77
C THR A 321 -12.36 2.14 1.88
N VAL A 322 -11.75 1.18 1.19
CA VAL A 322 -12.45 0.16 0.40
C VAL A 322 -13.36 -0.69 1.29
N GLY A 323 -12.83 -1.18 2.41
CA GLY A 323 -13.61 -1.99 3.35
C GLY A 323 -14.84 -1.28 3.89
N LEU A 324 -14.69 -0.01 4.25
CA LEU A 324 -15.80 0.81 4.74
C LEU A 324 -16.82 1.07 3.63
N ARG A 325 -16.38 1.39 2.40
CA ARG A 325 -17.25 1.60 1.24
C ARG A 325 -18.06 0.35 0.87
N LEU A 326 -17.44 -0.83 0.96
CA LEU A 326 -18.10 -2.09 0.67
C LEU A 326 -19.01 -2.57 1.82
N GLY A 327 -19.01 -1.88 2.96
CA GLY A 327 -19.74 -2.31 4.16
C GLY A 327 -19.14 -3.58 4.76
N VAL A 328 -17.85 -3.85 4.57
CA VAL A 328 -17.20 -5.01 5.18
C VAL A 328 -16.84 -4.72 6.63
N ILE A 329 -16.39 -3.50 6.91
CA ILE A 329 -15.99 -3.03 8.24
C ILE A 329 -16.87 -1.87 8.70
N SER A 330 -17.04 -1.72 10.02
CA SER A 330 -17.70 -0.55 10.60
C SER A 330 -16.76 0.67 10.64
N THR A 331 -17.31 1.85 10.94
CA THR A 331 -16.54 3.09 11.14
C THR A 331 -15.53 2.98 12.28
N GLU A 332 -15.84 2.20 13.32
CA GLU A 332 -14.92 1.92 14.43
C GLU A 332 -13.70 1.15 13.93
N VAL A 333 -13.90 0.05 13.21
CA VAL A 333 -12.80 -0.76 12.67
C VAL A 333 -11.99 0.03 11.63
N PHE A 334 -12.67 0.83 10.79
CA PHE A 334 -12.00 1.77 9.89
C PHE A 334 -11.06 2.69 10.69
N THR A 335 -11.56 3.36 11.73
CA THR A 335 -10.78 4.26 12.59
C THR A 335 -9.58 3.55 13.21
N ILE A 336 -9.78 2.31 13.69
CA ILE A 336 -8.72 1.49 14.28
C ILE A 336 -7.63 1.16 13.25
N ILE A 337 -8.00 0.74 12.04
CA ILE A 337 -7.02 0.41 10.98
C ILE A 337 -6.21 1.66 10.58
N ILE A 338 -6.85 2.84 10.49
CA ILE A 338 -6.09 4.07 10.24
C ILE A 338 -5.12 4.38 11.38
N LEU A 339 -5.52 4.16 12.64
CA LEU A 339 -4.61 4.31 13.78
C LEU A 339 -3.44 3.32 13.73
N VAL A 340 -3.67 2.07 13.32
CA VAL A 340 -2.60 1.10 13.07
C VAL A 340 -1.61 1.66 12.05
N ALA A 341 -2.10 2.21 10.93
CA ALA A 341 -1.27 2.81 9.90
C ALA A 341 -0.38 3.93 10.46
N VAL A 342 -0.97 4.85 11.22
CA VAL A 342 -0.27 6.01 11.79
C VAL A 342 0.76 5.58 12.84
N VAL A 343 0.34 4.78 13.82
CA VAL A 343 1.20 4.37 14.94
C VAL A 343 2.39 3.54 14.44
N THR A 344 2.15 2.57 13.55
CA THR A 344 3.23 1.71 13.03
C THR A 344 4.21 2.50 12.18
N SER A 345 3.74 3.48 11.40
CA SER A 345 4.59 4.40 10.63
C SER A 345 5.51 5.25 11.53
N VAL A 346 4.98 5.73 12.65
CA VAL A 346 5.76 6.52 13.63
C VAL A 346 6.77 5.65 14.40
N LEU A 347 6.41 4.40 14.69
CA LEU A 347 7.28 3.46 15.41
C LEU A 347 8.41 2.89 14.55
N ALA A 348 8.25 2.79 13.23
CA ALA A 348 9.23 2.15 12.37
C ALA A 348 10.62 2.83 12.37
N PRO A 349 10.76 4.17 12.17
CA PRO A 349 12.06 4.83 12.16
C PRO A 349 12.91 4.67 13.43
N PRO A 350 12.40 4.86 14.67
CA PRO A 350 13.23 4.71 15.87
C PRO A 350 13.66 3.25 16.09
N LEU A 351 12.78 2.28 15.83
CA LEU A 351 13.12 0.86 15.94
C LEU A 351 14.17 0.45 14.91
N LEU A 352 14.01 0.91 13.67
CA LEU A 352 14.96 0.66 12.60
C LEU A 352 16.32 1.29 12.93
N ARG A 353 16.34 2.51 13.48
CA ARG A 353 17.58 3.20 13.87
C ARG A 353 18.34 2.42 14.94
N LEU A 354 17.62 1.93 15.95
CA LEU A 354 18.21 1.12 17.01
C LEU A 354 18.83 -0.17 16.45
N ALA A 355 18.11 -0.89 15.61
CA ALA A 355 18.60 -2.13 15.01
C ALA A 355 19.80 -1.89 14.08
N MET A 356 19.73 -0.87 13.21
CA MET A 356 20.81 -0.56 12.27
C MET A 356 22.07 -0.03 12.94
N SER A 357 21.97 0.62 14.11
CA SER A 357 23.15 1.10 14.86
C SER A 357 24.08 -0.03 15.36
N ARG A 358 23.58 -1.27 15.38
CA ARG A 358 24.30 -2.46 15.82
C ARG A 358 24.87 -3.27 14.65
N LEU A 359 24.64 -2.84 13.41
CA LEU A 359 25.13 -3.49 12.21
C LEU A 359 26.36 -2.76 11.68
N GLU A 360 27.45 -3.50 11.49
CA GLU A 360 28.62 -2.99 10.78
C GLU A 360 28.27 -2.69 9.31
N THR A 361 29.05 -1.79 8.69
CA THR A 361 28.87 -1.43 7.28
C THR A 361 29.92 -2.18 6.47
N THR A 362 29.48 -2.90 5.45
CA THR A 362 30.35 -3.70 4.58
C THR A 362 31.07 -2.78 3.59
N GLU A 363 32.24 -3.20 3.08
CA GLU A 363 32.97 -2.43 2.05
C GLU A 363 32.12 -2.17 0.80
N GLU A 364 31.35 -3.16 0.34
CA GLU A 364 30.42 -3.00 -0.80
C GLU A 364 29.32 -1.95 -0.55
N GLU A 365 28.94 -1.72 0.71
CA GLU A 365 27.98 -0.67 1.07
C GLU A 365 28.65 0.70 1.14
N HIS A 366 29.92 0.77 1.55
CA HIS A 366 30.72 1.98 1.44
C HIS A 366 30.90 2.41 -0.01
N GLU A 367 31.22 1.47 -0.91
CA GLU A 367 31.34 1.74 -2.35
C GLU A 367 30.01 2.23 -2.94
N ARG A 368 28.89 1.58 -2.62
CA ARG A 368 27.55 2.02 -3.03
C ARG A 368 27.20 3.41 -2.52
N ARG A 369 27.62 3.76 -1.30
CA ARG A 369 27.44 5.08 -0.73
C ARG A 369 28.30 6.11 -1.46
N ALA A 370 29.58 5.83 -1.70
CA ALA A 370 30.49 6.71 -2.43
C ALA A 370 29.95 7.01 -3.84
N ALA A 371 29.56 5.97 -4.60
CA ALA A 371 28.98 6.12 -5.92
C ALA A 371 27.68 6.95 -5.96
N HIS A 372 26.92 6.98 -4.85
CA HIS A 372 25.68 7.76 -4.78
C HIS A 372 25.91 9.23 -4.40
N PHE A 373 26.97 9.54 -3.64
CA PHE A 373 27.23 10.88 -3.08
C PHE A 373 28.38 11.64 -3.76
N GLU A 374 29.39 10.97 -4.34
CA GLU A 374 30.53 11.63 -5.02
C GLU A 374 30.14 12.46 -6.26
N PRO A 375 29.19 12.02 -7.12
CA PRO A 375 28.78 12.82 -8.28
C PRO A 375 28.09 14.15 -7.93
N ALA A 376 27.66 14.32 -6.67
CA ALA A 376 27.04 15.55 -6.18
C ALA A 376 28.07 16.57 -5.68
N LEU A 377 29.27 16.13 -5.27
CA LEU A 377 30.35 16.99 -4.78
C LEU A 377 31.18 17.58 -5.92
N GLU A 378 31.40 16.84 -7.00
CA GLU A 378 32.09 17.35 -8.21
C GLU A 378 31.30 18.42 -8.98
N ARG A 379 30.03 18.66 -8.64
CA ARG A 379 29.22 19.75 -9.24
C ARG A 379 29.21 21.03 -8.40
N VAL A 380 29.89 21.03 -7.24
CA VAL A 380 29.91 22.14 -6.28
C VAL A 380 31.34 22.66 -6.05
N GLY A 381 32.37 21.96 -6.51
CA GLY A 381 33.74 22.47 -6.65
C GLY A 381 34.00 22.94 -8.08
#